data_AF-A0A6M3KU63-F1
#
_entry.id   AF-A0A6M3KU63-F1
#
_cell.length_a   1.000
_cell.length_b   1.000
_cell.length_c   1.000
_cell.angle_alpha   90.00
_cell.angle_beta   90.00
_cell.angle_gamma   90.00
#
_symmetry.space_group_name_H-M   'P 1'
#
loop_
_entity.id
_entity.type
_entity.pdbx_description
1 polymer ?
#
loop_
_entity_poly.entity_id
_entity_poly.type
_entity_poly.pdbx_seq_one_letter_code
_entity_poly.pdbx_strand_id
1 'polypeptide(L)'
;MDKKEMQELKLDGYTYEYIGEKAGVSRQRIQQILSPPKEIRDYITKKYDGRCSECGLIVNKSGHVHHNKGNGENYNDIENLELLCIGCHRKRHDPIRIAE
;
A
#
# COMPACT_ATOMS: atom_id res chain seq x y z
N MET A 1 8.08 -16.72 -10.09
CA MET A 1 7.60 -16.21 -8.80
C MET A 1 6.14 -15.84 -8.97
N ASP A 2 5.27 -16.38 -8.13
CA ASP A 2 3.85 -16.07 -8.10
C ASP A 2 3.56 -14.84 -7.22
N LYS A 3 2.29 -14.42 -7.18
CA LYS A 3 1.87 -13.25 -6.42
C LYS A 3 2.04 -13.44 -4.90
N LYS A 4 1.85 -14.65 -4.39
CA LYS A 4 1.91 -14.95 -2.96
C LYS A 4 3.36 -14.84 -2.49
N GLU A 5 4.30 -15.41 -3.23
CA GLU A 5 5.74 -15.28 -2.96
C GLU A 5 6.19 -13.81 -2.95
N MET A 6 5.70 -12.99 -3.90
CA MET A 6 6.02 -11.55 -3.92
C MET A 6 5.44 -10.79 -2.71
N GLN A 7 4.26 -11.20 -2.22
CA GLN A 7 3.64 -10.62 -1.03
C GLN A 7 4.42 -10.99 0.23
N GLU A 8 4.81 -12.24 0.38
CA GLU A 8 5.63 -12.73 1.50
C GLU A 8 6.95 -11.95 1.58
N LEU A 9 7.68 -11.84 0.46
CA LEU A 9 8.90 -11.01 0.41
C LEU A 9 8.62 -9.55 0.77
N LYS A 10 7.46 -9.01 0.37
CA LYS A 10 7.14 -7.61 0.70
C LYS A 10 6.90 -7.43 2.19
N LEU A 11 6.26 -8.40 2.83
CA LEU A 11 5.98 -8.44 4.26
C LEU A 11 7.25 -8.65 5.08
N ASP A 12 8.22 -9.41 4.56
CA ASP A 12 9.56 -9.58 5.14
C ASP A 12 10.44 -8.31 5.05
N GLY A 13 9.91 -7.22 4.48
CA GLY A 13 10.56 -5.92 4.43
C GLY A 13 11.40 -5.68 3.18
N TYR A 14 11.43 -6.61 2.22
CA TYR A 14 12.17 -6.39 0.97
C TYR A 14 11.56 -5.25 0.14
N THR A 15 12.42 -4.58 -0.63
CA THR A 15 12.01 -3.49 -1.51
C THR A 15 11.34 -4.04 -2.77
N TYR A 16 10.47 -3.25 -3.41
CA TYR A 16 9.91 -3.63 -4.71
C TYR A 16 10.97 -3.81 -5.80
N GLU A 17 12.14 -3.16 -5.63
CA GLU A 17 13.28 -3.31 -6.53
C GLU A 17 13.89 -4.70 -6.43
N TYR A 18 14.23 -5.12 -5.20
CA TYR A 18 14.74 -6.46 -4.94
C TYR A 18 13.77 -7.56 -5.41
N ILE A 19 12.48 -7.41 -5.11
CA ILE A 19 11.46 -8.38 -5.56
C ILE A 19 11.39 -8.41 -7.08
N GLY A 20 11.51 -7.25 -7.74
CA GLY A 20 11.50 -7.15 -9.21
C GLY A 20 12.68 -7.88 -9.84
N GLU A 21 13.89 -7.68 -9.31
CA GLU A 21 15.09 -8.39 -9.73
C GLU A 21 14.92 -9.91 -9.61
N LYS A 22 14.38 -10.39 -8.48
CA LYS A 22 14.13 -11.83 -8.26
C LYS A 22 13.04 -12.40 -9.16
N ALA A 23 12.01 -11.61 -9.48
CA ALA A 23 10.89 -12.02 -10.32
C ALA A 23 11.15 -11.82 -11.83
N GLY A 24 12.24 -11.17 -12.22
CA GLY A 24 12.54 -10.83 -13.62
C GLY A 24 11.62 -9.75 -14.20
N VAL A 25 11.09 -8.85 -13.37
CA VAL A 25 10.20 -7.74 -13.80
C VAL A 25 10.62 -6.42 -13.17
N SER A 26 10.12 -5.31 -13.69
CA SER A 26 10.47 -3.99 -13.14
C SER A 26 9.87 -3.76 -11.74
N ARG A 27 10.53 -2.89 -10.96
CA ARG A 27 10.02 -2.35 -9.68
C ARG A 27 8.57 -1.87 -9.79
N GLN A 28 8.25 -1.15 -10.87
CA GLN A 28 6.90 -0.62 -11.10
C GLN A 28 5.88 -1.74 -11.32
N ARG A 29 6.28 -2.82 -11.99
CA ARG A 29 5.42 -3.98 -12.22
C ARG A 29 5.11 -4.70 -10.91
N ILE A 30 6.08 -4.88 -10.02
CA ILE A 30 5.84 -5.42 -8.68
C ILE A 30 4.85 -4.56 -7.90
N GLN A 31 5.02 -3.24 -7.91
CA GLN A 31 4.08 -2.34 -7.26
C GLN A 31 2.64 -2.52 -7.79
N GLN A 32 2.47 -2.68 -9.10
CA GLN A 32 1.15 -2.93 -9.70
C GLN A 32 0.57 -4.29 -9.30
N ILE A 33 1.38 -5.35 -9.31
CA ILE A 33 0.96 -6.71 -8.92
C ILE A 33 0.48 -6.75 -7.47
N LEU A 34 1.19 -6.05 -6.59
CA LEU A 34 0.92 -6.02 -5.15
C LEU A 34 -0.12 -4.96 -4.75
N SER A 35 -0.47 -4.03 -5.62
CA SER A 35 -1.51 -3.04 -5.34
C SER A 35 -2.89 -3.70 -5.20
N PRO A 36 -3.81 -3.12 -4.39
CA PRO A 36 -5.20 -3.57 -4.36
C PRO A 36 -5.84 -3.46 -5.75
N PRO A 37 -6.71 -4.43 -6.14
CA PRO A 37 -7.54 -4.32 -7.33
C PRO A 37 -8.32 -3.00 -7.39
N LYS A 38 -8.72 -2.60 -8.59
CA LYS A 38 -9.42 -1.34 -8.82
C LYS A 38 -10.71 -1.26 -8.02
N GLU A 39 -11.46 -2.35 -7.93
CA GLU A 39 -12.72 -2.45 -7.21
C GLU A 39 -12.53 -2.19 -5.72
N ILE A 40 -11.47 -2.75 -5.13
CA ILE A 40 -11.11 -2.50 -3.73
C ILE A 40 -10.70 -1.04 -3.54
N ARG A 41 -9.91 -0.48 -4.47
CA ARG A 41 -9.51 0.94 -4.42
C ARG A 41 -10.72 1.88 -4.50
N ASP A 42 -11.67 1.61 -5.40
CA ASP A 42 -12.89 2.40 -5.54
C ASP A 42 -13.75 2.29 -4.28
N TYR A 43 -13.88 1.08 -3.71
CA TYR A 43 -14.57 0.85 -2.44
C TYR A 43 -13.93 1.65 -1.30
N ILE A 44 -12.61 1.58 -1.12
CA ILE A 44 -11.90 2.32 -0.07
C ILE A 44 -12.06 3.82 -0.27
N THR A 45 -11.98 4.31 -1.51
CA THR A 45 -12.22 5.73 -1.81
C THR A 45 -13.62 6.17 -1.36
N LYS A 46 -14.64 5.35 -1.62
CA LYS A 46 -16.02 5.61 -1.21
C LYS A 46 -16.21 5.51 0.31
N LYS A 47 -15.60 4.51 0.97
CA LYS A 47 -15.64 4.32 2.43
C LYS A 47 -15.22 5.58 3.19
N TYR A 48 -14.25 6.32 2.66
CA TYR A 48 -13.74 7.55 3.26
C TYR A 48 -14.31 8.84 2.64
N ASP A 49 -15.37 8.77 1.83
CA ASP A 49 -15.97 9.93 1.15
C ASP A 49 -14.93 10.76 0.35
N GLY A 50 -13.95 10.08 -0.26
CA GLY A 50 -12.85 10.72 -0.97
C GLY A 50 -11.93 11.57 -0.10
N ARG A 51 -11.95 11.42 1.23
CA ARG A 51 -11.13 12.18 2.18
C ARG A 51 -10.01 11.33 2.76
N CYS A 52 -8.90 11.98 3.06
CA CYS A 52 -7.82 11.40 3.85
C CYS A 52 -8.37 10.97 5.22
N SER A 53 -8.18 9.71 5.60
CA SER A 53 -8.61 9.16 6.89
C SER A 53 -7.95 9.85 8.08
N GLU A 54 -6.74 10.37 7.89
CA GLU A 54 -5.94 11.00 8.94
C GLU A 54 -6.26 12.50 9.10
N CYS A 55 -6.23 13.26 8.01
CA CYS A 55 -6.31 14.73 8.08
C CYS A 55 -7.56 15.36 7.45
N GLY A 56 -8.47 14.55 6.89
CA GLY A 56 -9.73 15.01 6.31
C GLY A 56 -9.62 15.75 4.95
N LEU A 57 -8.40 15.92 4.42
CA LEU A 57 -8.17 16.54 3.10
C LEU A 57 -8.92 15.77 2.01
N ILE A 58 -9.64 16.48 1.13
CA ILE A 58 -10.30 15.88 -0.02
C ILE A 58 -9.24 15.49 -1.06
N VAL A 59 -9.17 14.18 -1.38
CA VAL A 59 -8.19 13.60 -2.31
C VAL A 59 -8.84 12.81 -3.44
N ASN A 60 -10.08 12.36 -3.27
CA ASN A 60 -10.82 11.52 -4.24
C ASN A 60 -9.93 10.38 -4.76
N LYS A 61 -9.92 10.15 -6.08
CA LYS A 61 -9.11 9.12 -6.76
C LYS A 61 -7.60 9.38 -6.70
N SER A 62 -7.18 10.60 -6.37
CA SER A 62 -5.78 10.99 -6.17
C SER A 62 -5.23 10.58 -4.80
N GLY A 63 -6.09 10.08 -3.90
CA GLY A 63 -5.65 9.50 -2.63
C GLY A 63 -4.81 8.23 -2.83
N HIS A 64 -4.00 7.91 -1.85
CA HIS A 64 -3.14 6.72 -1.83
C HIS A 64 -3.78 5.70 -0.90
N VAL A 65 -3.89 4.45 -1.37
CA VAL A 65 -4.34 3.36 -0.50
C VAL A 65 -3.13 2.83 0.25
N HIS A 66 -3.19 2.86 1.57
CA HIS A 66 -2.14 2.42 2.46
C HIS A 66 -2.51 1.08 3.10
N HIS A 67 -1.50 0.22 3.27
CA HIS A 67 -1.59 -1.06 3.98
C HIS A 67 -1.12 -0.89 5.43
N ASN A 68 -2.03 -0.96 6.40
CA ASN A 68 -1.76 -0.60 7.80
C ASN A 68 -0.84 -1.57 8.57
N LYS A 69 -1.01 -2.88 8.35
CA LYS A 69 -0.18 -4.03 8.79
C LYS A 69 -0.98 -5.31 8.49
N GLY A 70 -0.83 -5.85 7.28
CA GLY A 70 -1.42 -7.15 6.91
C GLY A 70 -0.41 -8.28 7.09
N ASN A 71 -0.88 -9.51 7.31
CA ASN A 71 -0.10 -10.71 7.02
C ASN A 71 -0.40 -11.16 5.57
N GLY A 72 0.27 -12.21 5.08
CA GLY A 72 0.16 -12.65 3.67
C GLY A 72 -1.28 -12.94 3.22
N GLU A 73 -2.15 -13.34 4.14
CA GLU A 73 -3.54 -13.69 3.85
C GLU A 73 -4.44 -12.45 3.79
N ASN A 74 -4.26 -11.50 4.71
CA ASN A 74 -5.13 -10.33 4.86
C ASN A 74 -4.54 -9.07 4.20
N TYR A 75 -3.55 -9.24 3.32
CA TYR A 75 -2.78 -8.13 2.76
C TYR A 75 -3.69 -7.11 2.06
N ASN A 76 -4.71 -7.53 1.33
CA ASN A 76 -5.65 -6.63 0.64
C ASN A 76 -7.03 -6.56 1.29
N ASP A 77 -7.17 -6.98 2.54
CA ASP A 77 -8.44 -6.90 3.24
C ASP A 77 -8.85 -5.45 3.47
N ILE A 78 -10.13 -5.16 3.26
CA ILE A 78 -10.70 -3.82 3.38
C ILE A 78 -10.39 -3.16 4.73
N GLU A 79 -10.29 -3.96 5.79
CA GLU A 79 -9.98 -3.49 7.15
C GLU A 79 -8.50 -3.10 7.33
N ASN A 80 -7.61 -3.67 6.52
CA ASN A 80 -6.19 -3.35 6.49
C ASN A 80 -5.86 -2.15 5.57
N LEU A 81 -6.86 -1.62 4.87
CA LEU A 81 -6.68 -0.54 3.89
C LEU A 81 -7.25 0.79 4.38
N GLU A 82 -6.51 1.87 4.16
CA GLU A 82 -6.96 3.24 4.41
C GLU A 82 -6.66 4.15 3.22
N LEU A 83 -7.44 5.23 3.07
CA LEU A 83 -7.22 6.28 2.07
C LEU A 83 -6.45 7.44 2.70
N LEU A 84 -5.25 7.74 2.21
CA LEU A 84 -4.43 8.84 2.69
C LEU A 84 -4.09 9.84 1.59
N CYS A 85 -3.88 11.10 1.97
CA CYS A 85 -3.17 12.05 1.11
C CYS A 85 -1.68 11.68 1.05
N ILE A 86 -0.96 12.14 0.02
CA ILE A 86 0.48 11.84 -0.14
C ILE A 86 1.31 12.23 1.09
N GLY A 87 0.95 13.33 1.78
CA GLY A 87 1.64 13.78 2.99
C GLY A 87 1.50 12.79 4.15
N CYS A 88 0.27 12.41 4.49
CA CYS A 88 0.01 11.41 5.54
C CYS A 88 0.54 10.03 5.14
N HIS A 89 0.40 9.65 3.87
CA HIS A 89 0.89 8.36 3.35
C HIS A 89 2.40 8.19 3.54
N ARG A 90 3.16 9.25 3.25
CA ARG A 90 4.61 9.26 3.47
C ARG A 90 4.96 9.15 4.95
N LYS A 91 4.30 9.92 5.83
CA LYS A 91 4.51 9.85 7.28
C LYS A 91 4.28 8.45 7.84
N ARG A 92 3.32 7.71 7.27
CA ARG A 92 2.99 6.34 7.67
C ARG A 92 4.05 5.31 7.28
N HIS A 93 4.78 5.57 6.20
CA HIS A 93 5.91 4.75 5.75
C HIS A 93 7.27 5.21 6.29
N ASP A 94 7.34 6.37 6.95
CA ASP A 94 8.57 6.85 7.56
C ASP A 94 8.79 6.09 8.88
N PRO A 95 9.87 5.32 9.04
CA PRO A 95 10.25 4.83 10.35
C PRO A 95 10.48 6.05 11.24
N ILE A 96 9.87 6.08 12.42
CA ILE A 96 10.16 7.11 13.43
C ILE A 96 11.68 7.13 13.60
N ARG A 97 12.34 8.17 13.07
CA ARG A 97 13.71 8.48 13.44
C ARG A 97 13.64 8.96 14.88
N ILE A 98 13.93 8.08 15.83
CA ILE A 98 14.21 8.52 17.19
C ILE A 98 15.48 9.38 17.07
N ALA A 99 15.32 10.69 17.27
CA ALA A 99 16.47 11.56 17.43
C ALA A 99 17.10 11.23 18.78
N GLU A 100 18.29 10.64 18.75
CA GLU A 100 19.23 10.64 19.88
C GLU A 100 20.07 11.92 19.85
#